data_AF-A0AAV5FSW6-F1
#
_entry.id   AF-A0AAV5FSW6-F1
#
_cell.length_a   1.000
_cell.length_b   1.000
_cell.length_c   1.000
_cell.angle_alpha   90.00
_cell.angle_beta   90.00
_cell.angle_gamma   90.00
#
_symmetry.space_group_name_H-M   'P 1'
#
loop_
_entity.id
_entity.type
_entity.pdbx_description
1 polymer ?
#
loop_
_entity_poly.entity_id
_entity_poly.type
_entity_poly.pdbx_seq_one_letter_code
_entity_poly.pdbx_strand_id
1 'polypeptide(L)'
;MWNVLQETALTTVELQQTTDIFSWRWGTNGAFSSSSAYKAMFIGETSIPGAKEPWKTRAPNNCRFFFWTLLHGRCWTAARLQKHELQDSNLCALCSQECEHLDHLFMSCVYSREIWFKVMRRWSSPNMAPTSHDRLLRLVATCAQARCQEDAQVF
;
A
#
# COMPACT_ATOMS: atom_id res chain seq x y z
N MET A 1 11.66 8.65 -33.43
CA MET A 1 12.31 8.37 -32.13
C MET A 1 12.87 6.95 -32.06
N TRP A 2 12.21 5.93 -32.66
CA TRP A 2 12.77 4.57 -32.78
C TRP A 2 14.07 4.48 -33.62
N ASN A 3 14.21 5.28 -34.68
CA ASN A 3 15.37 5.21 -35.58
C ASN A 3 16.69 5.69 -34.93
N VAL A 4 16.63 6.54 -33.90
CA VAL A 4 17.83 7.12 -33.25
C VAL A 4 18.47 6.14 -32.24
N LEU A 5 17.68 5.22 -31.68
CA LEU A 5 18.19 4.18 -30.79
C LEU A 5 18.86 3.03 -31.55
N GLN A 6 18.59 2.89 -32.84
CA GLN A 6 19.13 1.82 -33.67
C GLN A 6 20.56 2.11 -34.15
N GLU A 7 20.88 3.39 -34.41
CA GLU A 7 22.20 3.79 -34.93
C GLU A 7 23.32 3.85 -33.89
N THR A 8 23.02 4.06 -32.61
CA THR A 8 24.05 4.32 -31.59
C THR A 8 24.45 3.10 -30.75
N ALA A 9 23.63 2.04 -30.69
CA ALA A 9 23.90 0.87 -29.86
C ALA A 9 24.41 -0.35 -30.65
N LEU A 10 24.24 -0.39 -31.97
CA LEU A 10 24.52 -1.58 -32.80
C LEU A 10 25.70 -1.39 -33.77
N THR A 11 26.23 -0.18 -33.92
CA THR A 11 27.34 0.14 -34.85
C THR A 11 28.70 -0.39 -34.39
N THR A 12 28.83 -0.82 -33.14
CA THR A 12 30.07 -1.39 -32.57
C THR A 12 30.02 -2.90 -32.34
N VAL A 13 28.94 -3.57 -32.75
CA VAL A 13 28.78 -5.02 -32.54
C VAL A 13 29.23 -5.77 -33.79
N GLU A 14 30.44 -6.33 -33.76
CA GLU A 14 30.88 -7.28 -34.78
C GLU A 14 30.11 -8.60 -34.61
N LEU A 15 29.28 -8.93 -35.60
CA LEU A 15 28.49 -10.17 -35.62
C LEU A 15 29.42 -11.36 -35.91
N GLN A 16 29.52 -12.27 -34.97
CA GLN A 16 30.24 -13.53 -35.13
C GLN A 16 29.27 -14.62 -35.63
N GLN A 17 29.75 -15.57 -36.43
CA GLN A 17 28.94 -16.74 -36.89
C GLN A 17 28.79 -17.82 -35.79
N THR A 18 28.76 -17.42 -34.52
CA THR A 18 28.54 -18.31 -33.38
C THR A 18 27.05 -18.38 -33.07
N THR A 19 26.61 -19.50 -32.51
CA THR A 19 25.20 -19.65 -32.09
C THR A 19 24.90 -18.72 -30.93
N ASP A 20 23.80 -17.97 -31.02
CA ASP A 20 23.36 -17.08 -29.94
C ASP A 20 23.11 -17.86 -28.64
N ILE A 21 23.58 -17.30 -27.53
CA ILE A 21 23.38 -17.86 -26.19
C ILE A 21 22.41 -16.95 -25.43
N PHE A 22 21.30 -17.52 -24.98
CA PHE A 22 20.39 -16.82 -24.08
C PHE A 22 21.07 -16.62 -22.72
N SER A 23 21.28 -15.36 -22.31
CA SER A 23 21.78 -15.02 -20.98
C SER A 23 20.71 -14.30 -20.17
N TRP A 24 20.37 -14.89 -19.02
CA TRP A 24 19.42 -14.33 -18.09
C TRP A 24 20.10 -13.29 -17.19
N ARG A 25 19.80 -12.01 -17.42
CA ARG A 25 20.44 -10.88 -16.70
C ARG A 25 20.18 -10.83 -15.20
N TRP A 26 19.13 -11.50 -14.71
CA TRP A 26 18.74 -11.48 -13.30
C TRP A 26 19.10 -12.76 -12.54
N GLY A 27 20.08 -13.52 -13.05
CA GLY A 27 20.67 -14.68 -12.38
C GLY A 27 22.18 -14.51 -12.26
N THR A 28 22.76 -15.01 -11.17
CA THR A 28 24.21 -14.94 -10.93
C THR A 28 25.02 -15.72 -11.97
N ASN A 29 24.41 -16.71 -12.61
CA ASN A 29 25.08 -17.65 -13.52
C ASN A 29 24.63 -17.46 -14.98
N GLY A 30 23.85 -16.41 -15.28
CA GLY A 30 23.24 -16.23 -16.60
C GLY A 30 22.18 -17.28 -16.99
N ALA A 31 21.87 -18.23 -16.11
CA ALA A 31 20.85 -19.26 -16.33
C ALA A 31 19.45 -18.76 -15.91
N PHE A 32 18.46 -19.09 -16.72
CA PHE A 32 17.06 -18.82 -16.39
C PHE A 32 16.56 -19.72 -15.26
N SER A 33 15.77 -19.15 -14.35
CA SER A 33 14.93 -19.93 -13.45
C SER A 33 13.63 -19.20 -13.17
N SER A 34 12.53 -19.94 -12.98
CA SER A 34 11.25 -19.33 -12.62
C SER A 34 11.32 -18.53 -11.31
N SER A 35 12.19 -18.92 -10.37
CA SER A 35 12.40 -18.20 -9.11
C SER A 35 13.12 -16.87 -9.29
N SER A 36 14.13 -16.80 -10.17
CA SER A 36 14.82 -15.55 -10.48
C SER A 36 13.95 -14.61 -11.32
N ALA A 37 13.16 -15.15 -12.25
CA ALA A 37 12.12 -14.42 -12.97
C ALA A 37 11.08 -13.82 -12.02
N TYR A 38 10.58 -14.62 -11.06
CA TYR A 38 9.64 -14.12 -10.06
C TYR A 38 10.23 -12.97 -9.25
N LYS A 39 11.44 -13.13 -8.70
CA LYS A 39 12.11 -12.07 -7.94
C LYS A 39 12.37 -10.82 -8.79
N ALA A 40 12.70 -10.99 -10.06
CA ALA A 40 12.92 -9.87 -10.97
C ALA A 40 11.68 -8.99 -11.16
N MET A 41 10.47 -9.56 -11.06
CA MET A 41 9.21 -8.79 -11.12
C MET A 41 9.03 -7.82 -9.94
N PHE A 42 9.75 -8.01 -8.84
CA PHE A 42 9.69 -7.14 -7.65
C PHE A 42 10.89 -6.18 -7.57
N ILE A 43 11.76 -6.14 -8.59
CA ILE A 43 12.84 -5.15 -8.64
C ILE A 43 12.21 -3.76 -8.81
N GLY A 44 12.48 -2.87 -7.84
CA GLY A 44 11.84 -1.55 -7.78
C GLY A 44 10.52 -1.54 -7.00
N GLU A 45 10.16 -2.64 -6.32
CA GLU A 45 9.00 -2.64 -5.42
C GLU A 45 9.17 -1.61 -4.31
N THR A 46 8.11 -0.83 -4.08
CA THR A 46 8.03 0.08 -2.93
C THR A 46 7.18 -0.57 -1.85
N SER A 47 7.78 -0.83 -0.69
CA SER A 47 7.06 -1.33 0.47
C SER A 47 6.18 -0.24 1.08
N ILE A 48 4.91 -0.56 1.33
CA ILE A 48 4.01 0.33 2.07
C ILE A 48 4.28 0.18 3.56
N PRO A 49 4.60 1.26 4.30
CA PRO A 49 4.69 1.22 5.76
C PRO A 49 3.34 0.77 6.34
N GLY A 50 3.33 -0.16 7.30
CA GLY A 50 2.06 -0.68 7.83
C GLY A 50 1.55 -1.97 7.18
N ALA A 51 2.11 -2.42 6.05
CA ALA A 51 1.55 -3.55 5.29
C ALA A 51 1.67 -4.93 5.97
N LYS A 52 2.61 -5.11 6.91
CA LYS A 52 2.84 -6.38 7.64
C LYS A 52 1.99 -6.46 8.92
N GLU A 53 1.54 -5.32 9.40
CA GLU A 53 0.93 -5.09 10.69
C GLU A 53 -0.44 -5.77 10.82
N PRO A 54 -1.34 -5.75 9.80
CA PRO A 54 -2.61 -6.47 9.86
C PRO A 54 -2.43 -7.96 10.15
N TRP A 55 -1.37 -8.58 9.61
CA TRP A 55 -1.09 -10.00 9.76
C TRP A 55 -0.57 -10.39 11.14
N LYS A 56 -0.03 -9.43 11.92
CA LYS A 56 0.40 -9.64 13.31
C LYS A 56 -0.77 -9.57 14.30
N THR A 57 -1.93 -9.06 13.90
CA THR A 57 -3.09 -8.91 14.78
C THR A 57 -3.81 -10.25 15.00
N ARG A 58 -4.49 -10.42 16.15
CA ARG A 58 -5.40 -11.57 16.39
C ARG A 58 -6.79 -11.37 15.77
N ALA A 59 -6.95 -10.37 14.90
CA ALA A 59 -8.23 -10.07 14.28
C ALA A 59 -8.66 -11.20 13.31
N PRO A 60 -9.96 -11.40 13.09
CA PRO A 60 -10.46 -12.31 12.07
C PRO A 60 -9.91 -11.97 10.68
N ASN A 61 -9.82 -12.97 9.80
CA ASN A 61 -9.26 -12.81 8.46
C ASN A 61 -9.98 -11.72 7.64
N ASN A 62 -11.29 -11.56 7.81
CA ASN A 62 -12.07 -10.52 7.13
C ASN A 62 -11.57 -9.12 7.49
N CYS A 63 -11.23 -8.89 8.77
CA CYS A 63 -10.68 -7.62 9.24
C CYS A 63 -9.25 -7.42 8.71
N ARG A 64 -8.41 -8.46 8.76
CA ARG A 64 -7.03 -8.38 8.24
C ARG A 64 -7.00 -8.03 6.76
N PHE A 65 -7.83 -8.70 5.96
CA PHE A 65 -7.95 -8.46 4.53
C PHE A 65 -8.46 -7.04 4.24
N PHE A 66 -9.49 -6.61 4.97
CA PHE A 66 -10.01 -5.25 4.86
C PHE A 66 -8.91 -4.20 5.14
N PHE A 67 -8.19 -4.31 6.25
CA PHE A 67 -7.09 -3.39 6.58
C PHE A 67 -5.97 -3.44 5.53
N TRP A 68 -5.66 -4.61 4.99
CA TRP A 68 -4.70 -4.73 3.90
C TRP A 68 -5.17 -3.96 2.64
N THR A 69 -6.44 -4.12 2.24
CA THR A 69 -6.98 -3.34 1.12
C THR A 69 -7.01 -1.83 1.38
N LEU A 70 -7.25 -1.44 2.64
CA LEU A 70 -7.23 -0.05 3.09
C LEU A 70 -5.84 0.57 2.93
N LEU A 71 -4.80 -0.12 3.39
CA LEU A 71 -3.41 0.33 3.29
C LEU A 71 -2.92 0.46 1.85
N HIS A 72 -3.37 -0.44 0.98
CA HIS A 72 -3.09 -0.37 -0.46
C HIS A 72 -3.92 0.71 -1.19
N GLY A 73 -4.78 1.44 -0.48
CA GLY A 73 -5.64 2.44 -1.08
C GLY A 73 -6.64 1.84 -2.06
N ARG A 74 -7.08 0.59 -1.85
CA ARG A 74 -7.90 -0.21 -2.77
C ARG A 74 -9.37 -0.31 -2.41
N CYS A 75 -9.83 0.35 -1.34
CA CYS A 75 -11.26 0.38 -1.03
C CYS A 75 -12.06 1.21 -2.05
N TRP A 76 -13.32 0.85 -2.20
CA TRP A 76 -14.31 1.60 -2.97
C TRP A 76 -14.84 2.76 -2.14
N THR A 77 -14.26 3.94 -2.32
CA THR A 77 -14.83 5.19 -1.80
C THR A 77 -15.62 5.92 -2.88
N ALA A 78 -16.52 6.82 -2.51
CA ALA A 78 -17.30 7.61 -3.47
C ALA A 78 -16.40 8.37 -4.45
N ALA A 79 -15.27 8.93 -3.99
CA ALA A 79 -14.30 9.57 -4.89
C ALA A 79 -13.66 8.59 -5.90
N ARG A 80 -13.51 7.31 -5.55
CA ARG A 80 -13.02 6.29 -6.49
C ARG A 80 -14.11 5.87 -7.45
N LEU A 81 -15.33 5.64 -6.95
CA LEU A 81 -16.49 5.27 -7.77
C LEU A 81 -16.77 6.34 -8.83
N GLN A 82 -16.69 7.63 -8.46
CA GLN A 82 -16.85 8.73 -9.40
C GLN A 82 -15.78 8.71 -10.52
N LYS A 83 -14.52 8.40 -10.19
CA LYS A 83 -13.45 8.27 -11.20
C LYS A 83 -13.67 7.13 -12.19
N HIS A 84 -14.44 6.13 -11.81
CA HIS A 84 -14.84 5.02 -12.67
C HIS A 84 -16.23 5.22 -13.29
N GLU A 85 -16.82 6.41 -13.15
CA GLU A 85 -18.15 6.76 -13.69
C GLU A 85 -19.26 5.84 -13.16
N LEU A 86 -19.05 5.25 -11.97
CA LEU A 86 -20.01 4.36 -11.31
C LEU A 86 -20.96 5.12 -10.37
N GLN A 87 -20.66 6.37 -10.04
CA GLN A 87 -21.47 7.21 -9.16
C GLN A 87 -21.25 8.70 -9.48
N ASP A 88 -22.34 9.48 -9.48
CA ASP A 88 -22.28 10.90 -9.84
C ASP A 88 -21.70 11.78 -8.73
N SER A 89 -22.00 11.45 -7.46
CA SER A 89 -21.53 12.20 -6.30
C SER A 89 -20.29 11.57 -5.67
N ASN A 90 -19.36 12.41 -5.24
CA ASN A 90 -18.18 12.00 -4.47
C ASN A 90 -18.28 12.37 -2.99
N LEU A 91 -19.44 12.82 -2.53
CA LEU A 91 -19.63 13.22 -1.14
C LEU A 91 -19.54 12.00 -0.20
N CYS A 92 -18.96 12.23 0.98
CA CYS A 92 -18.85 11.23 2.04
C CYS A 92 -20.22 10.71 2.47
N ALA A 93 -20.41 9.39 2.44
CA ALA A 93 -21.65 8.74 2.83
C ALA A 93 -22.02 8.97 4.31
N LEU A 94 -21.04 9.32 5.15
CA LEU A 94 -21.24 9.52 6.59
C LEU A 94 -21.63 10.95 6.95
N CYS A 95 -20.93 11.95 6.38
CA CYS A 95 -21.14 13.36 6.75
C CYS A 95 -21.78 14.21 5.65
N SER A 96 -21.74 13.76 4.39
CA SER A 96 -22.22 14.50 3.21
C SER A 96 -21.66 15.93 3.04
N GLN A 97 -20.50 16.23 3.66
CA GLN A 97 -19.91 17.58 3.68
C GLN A 97 -18.70 17.73 2.77
N GLU A 98 -17.88 16.68 2.64
CA GLU A 98 -16.63 16.70 1.87
C GLU A 98 -16.53 15.46 0.97
N CYS A 99 -15.56 15.48 0.06
CA CYS A 99 -15.26 14.38 -0.84
C CYS A 99 -14.77 13.13 -0.07
N GLU A 100 -15.32 11.95 -0.39
CA GLU A 100 -15.01 10.68 0.24
C GLU A 100 -13.70 10.09 -0.27
N HIS A 101 -12.61 10.53 0.34
CA HIS A 101 -11.33 9.83 0.26
C HIS A 101 -11.16 8.89 1.46
N LEU A 102 -10.25 7.93 1.36
CA LEU A 102 -9.96 7.01 2.46
C LEU A 102 -9.57 7.74 3.75
N ASP A 103 -8.67 8.73 3.67
CA ASP A 103 -8.29 9.52 4.83
C ASP A 103 -9.49 10.26 5.44
N HIS A 104 -10.37 10.83 4.60
CA HIS A 104 -11.60 11.45 5.10
C HIS A 104 -12.51 10.44 5.76
N LEU A 105 -12.86 9.35 5.07
CA LEU A 105 -13.81 8.35 5.55
C LEU A 105 -13.40 7.73 6.89
N PHE A 106 -12.11 7.48 7.12
CA PHE A 106 -11.65 6.78 8.33
C PHE A 106 -11.07 7.70 9.41
N MET A 107 -10.54 8.88 9.07
CA MET A 107 -9.74 9.69 9.99
C MET A 107 -10.34 11.07 10.22
N SER A 108 -10.64 11.82 9.15
CA SER A 108 -11.04 13.23 9.29
C SER A 108 -12.55 13.45 9.29
N CYS A 109 -13.37 12.49 8.86
CA CYS A 109 -14.83 12.60 8.88
C CYS A 109 -15.33 12.82 10.31
N VAL A 110 -16.25 13.79 10.49
CA VAL A 110 -16.84 14.13 11.79
C VAL A 110 -17.41 12.90 12.51
N TYR A 111 -18.10 12.04 11.75
CA TYR A 111 -18.67 10.80 12.28
C TYR A 111 -17.60 9.79 12.72
N SER A 112 -16.57 9.60 11.90
CA SER A 112 -15.49 8.66 12.18
C SER A 112 -14.64 9.11 13.37
N ARG A 113 -14.39 10.41 13.52
CA ARG A 113 -13.71 10.96 14.71
C ARG A 113 -14.48 10.67 15.99
N GLU A 114 -15.80 10.80 15.97
CA GLU A 114 -16.66 10.48 17.12
C GLU A 114 -16.58 8.99 17.49
N ILE A 115 -16.53 8.09 16.50
CA ILE A 115 -16.29 6.66 16.72
C ILE A 115 -14.93 6.43 17.37
N TRP A 116 -13.87 7.02 16.81
CA TRP A 116 -12.53 6.89 17.37
C TRP A 116 -12.47 7.40 18.81
N PHE A 117 -13.06 8.56 19.10
CA PHE A 117 -13.12 9.09 20.46
C PHE A 117 -13.76 8.09 21.44
N LYS A 118 -14.89 7.47 21.05
CA LYS A 118 -15.57 6.45 21.88
C LYS A 118 -14.72 5.20 22.08
N VAL A 119 -14.09 4.69 21.03
CA VAL A 119 -13.21 3.51 21.09
C VAL A 119 -11.99 3.79 21.97
N MET A 120 -11.32 4.91 21.77
CA MET A 120 -10.11 5.29 22.50
C MET A 120 -10.40 5.57 23.98
N ARG A 121 -11.55 6.17 24.29
CA ARG A 121 -12.02 6.33 25.68
C ARG A 121 -12.23 4.98 26.36
N ARG A 122 -12.72 3.97 25.63
CA ARG A 122 -12.90 2.61 26.16
C ARG A 122 -11.57 1.87 26.41
N TRP A 123 -10.53 2.25 25.68
CA TRP A 123 -9.18 1.68 25.72
C TRP A 123 -8.21 2.50 26.59
N SER A 124 -8.70 3.50 27.34
CA SER A 124 -7.89 4.33 28.25
C SER A 124 -6.73 5.08 27.58
N SER A 125 -6.78 5.30 26.26
CA SER A 125 -5.73 6.00 25.51
C SER A 125 -6.31 7.15 24.66
N PRO A 126 -6.75 8.25 25.28
CA PRO A 126 -7.44 9.34 24.58
C PRO A 126 -6.52 10.14 23.63
N ASN A 127 -5.20 10.13 23.84
CA ASN A 127 -4.24 10.95 23.09
C ASN A 127 -3.86 10.38 21.70
N MET A 128 -4.43 9.24 21.32
CA MET A 128 -4.07 8.53 20.08
C MET A 128 -5.25 8.52 19.08
N ALA A 129 -6.28 9.34 19.34
CA ALA A 129 -7.33 9.58 18.36
C ALA A 129 -6.78 10.34 17.14
N PRO A 130 -7.13 9.93 15.92
CA PRO A 130 -6.65 10.59 14.71
C PRO A 130 -7.15 12.03 14.61
N THR A 131 -6.24 12.94 14.27
CA THR A 131 -6.54 14.32 13.94
C THR A 131 -6.83 14.49 12.45
N SER A 132 -7.37 15.64 12.06
CA SER A 132 -7.73 15.94 10.65
C SER A 132 -6.56 15.88 9.67
N HIS A 133 -5.32 15.97 10.16
CA HIS A 133 -4.09 15.92 9.35
C HIS A 133 -3.44 14.53 9.34
N ASP A 134 -3.98 13.56 10.08
CA ASP A 134 -3.42 12.22 10.13
C ASP A 134 -3.80 11.43 8.88
N ARG A 135 -2.76 10.96 8.18
CA ARG A 135 -2.91 10.00 7.09
C ARG A 135 -3.05 8.60 7.67
N LEU A 136 -3.90 7.78 7.05
CA LEU A 136 -4.12 6.38 7.43
C LEU A 136 -2.81 5.60 7.62
N LEU A 137 -1.82 5.85 6.76
CA LEU A 137 -0.51 5.19 6.81
C LEU A 137 0.30 5.53 8.07
N ARG A 138 0.17 6.75 8.62
CA ARG A 138 0.89 7.15 9.83
C ARG A 138 0.29 6.51 11.06
N LEU A 139 -1.03 6.46 11.16
CA LEU A 139 -1.69 5.91 12.34
C LEU A 139 -1.47 4.40 12.47
N VAL A 140 -1.52 3.64 11.37
CA VAL A 140 -1.22 2.19 11.41
C VAL A 140 0.22 1.93 11.88
N ALA A 141 1.18 2.75 11.45
CA ALA A 141 2.56 2.66 11.91
C ALA A 141 2.68 2.98 13.42
N THR A 142 2.00 4.02 13.91
CA THR A 142 2.03 4.42 15.32
C THR A 142 1.30 3.40 16.23
N CYS A 143 0.15 2.88 15.81
CA CYS A 143 -0.59 1.85 16.55
C CYS A 143 0.19 0.53 16.66
N ALA A 144 0.90 0.14 15.59
CA ALA A 144 1.72 -1.05 15.60
C ALA A 144 2.93 -0.93 16.55
N GLN A 145 3.47 0.28 16.71
CA GLN A 145 4.53 0.57 17.67
C GLN A 145 4.02 0.56 19.11
N ALA A 146 2.84 1.13 19.37
CA ALA A 146 2.24 1.15 20.71
C ALA A 146 1.95 -0.28 21.24
N ARG A 147 1.50 -1.20 20.38
CA ARG A 147 1.25 -2.59 20.76
C ARG A 147 2.54 -3.36 21.11
N CYS A 148 3.67 -2.98 20.52
CA CYS A 148 4.99 -3.51 20.89
C CYS A 148 5.45 -3.04 22.28
N GLN A 149 4.96 -1.89 22.78
CA GLN A 149 5.31 -1.38 24.10
C GLN A 149 4.47 -2.02 25.22
N GLU A 150 3.19 -2.30 24.95
CA GLU A 150 2.34 -3.03 25.91
C GLU A 150 2.80 -4.49 26.10
N ASP A 151 3.22 -5.17 25.03
CA ASP A 151 3.79 -6.52 25.11
C ASP A 151 5.19 -6.55 25.79
N ALA A 152 5.87 -5.40 25.92
CA ALA A 152 7.16 -5.26 26.58
C ALA A 152 7.06 -4.86 28.07
N GLN A 153 5.86 -4.52 28.58
CA GLN A 153 5.63 -4.25 30.00
C GLN A 153 5.00 -5.45 30.75
N VAL A 154 4.82 -6.58 30.06
CA VAL A 154 4.33 -7.85 30.63
C VAL A 154 5.49 -8.88 30.82
N PHE A 155 6.74 -8.44 30.68
CA PHE A 155 7.94 -9.21 31.06
C PHE A 155 8.82 -8.42 32.02
#